data_AF-A0A959L2Z6-F1
#
_entry.id   AF-A0A959L2Z6-F1
#
_cell.length_a   1.000
_cell.length_b   1.000
_cell.length_c   1.000
_cell.angle_alpha   90.00
_cell.angle_beta   90.00
_cell.angle_gamma   90.00
#
_symmetry.space_group_name_H-M   'P 1'
#
loop_
_entity.id
_entity.type
_entity.pdbx_description
1 polymer ?
#
loop_
_entity_poly.entity_id
_entity_poly.type
_entity_poly.pdbx_seq_one_letter_code
_entity_poly.pdbx_strand_id
1 'polypeptide(L)'
;MQTQFSLPWVSLGPVINSARVESIQLDHQRPGTFYVAFGSGNLWKTTNHGVSWNPIFENLPSHGIGDIALAPSNPEVIYIGTRESLRKQRNFTLPGNGIYRSSNGGESWEHRGLDQNWHCGEIVVHPENPDIVFVAAMGKFWSPGSDQGIYKSSNGGISWKKVLYVNERTRANDIVIAPSKPSV
;
A
#
# COMPACT_ATOMS: atom_id res chain seq x y z
N MET A 1 -0.96 14.36 19.34
CA MET A 1 0.19 13.89 20.15
C MET A 1 0.84 15.10 20.81
N GLN A 2 0.75 15.23 22.14
CA GLN A 2 1.56 16.20 22.91
C GLN A 2 2.91 15.56 23.25
N THR A 3 3.99 16.33 23.24
CA THR A 3 5.28 15.84 23.76
C THR A 3 5.17 15.55 25.26
N GLN A 4 6.16 14.84 25.84
CA GLN A 4 6.28 14.65 27.29
C GLN A 4 6.26 15.98 28.08
N PHE A 5 6.49 17.11 27.40
CA PHE A 5 6.50 18.46 27.95
C PHE A 5 5.26 19.28 27.57
N SER A 6 4.20 18.64 27.07
CA SER A 6 2.96 19.29 26.58
C SER A 6 3.18 20.32 25.46
N LEU A 7 4.31 20.25 24.75
CA LEU A 7 4.60 21.09 23.60
C LEU A 7 3.98 20.48 22.32
N PRO A 8 3.46 21.31 21.40
CA PRO A 8 3.04 20.86 20.09
C PRO A 8 4.25 20.49 19.23
N TRP A 9 4.12 19.43 18.43
CA TRP A 9 5.09 19.14 17.37
C TRP A 9 4.95 20.19 16.26
N VAL A 10 6.08 20.72 15.78
CA VAL A 10 6.14 21.64 14.65
C VAL A 10 6.93 20.98 13.53
N SER A 11 6.33 20.90 12.34
CA SER A 11 7.05 20.45 11.15
C SER A 11 8.04 21.52 10.70
N LEU A 12 9.32 21.16 10.54
CA LEU A 12 10.38 22.05 10.03
C LEU A 12 10.70 21.79 8.55
N GLY A 13 10.01 20.85 7.90
CA GLY A 13 10.25 20.51 6.51
C GLY A 13 9.79 19.10 6.14
N PRO A 14 10.10 18.66 4.91
CA PRO A 14 11.05 19.28 3.98
C PRO A 14 10.51 20.56 3.31
N VAL A 15 11.39 21.53 3.10
CA VAL A 15 11.09 22.79 2.38
C VAL A 15 11.50 22.76 0.90
N ILE A 16 12.28 21.75 0.45
CA ILE A 16 12.82 21.68 -0.92
C ILE A 16 13.08 20.26 -1.46
N ASN A 17 13.33 19.25 -0.61
CA ASN A 17 13.59 17.87 -1.02
C ASN A 17 12.35 16.99 -0.82
N SER A 18 11.73 16.57 -1.93
CA SER A 18 10.64 15.60 -1.92
C SER A 18 11.18 14.16 -1.79
N ALA A 19 10.36 13.26 -1.28
CA ALA A 19 10.61 11.83 -1.31
C ALA A 19 10.08 11.22 -2.62
N ARG A 20 10.49 9.99 -2.93
CA ARG A 20 9.93 9.27 -4.08
C ARG A 20 8.49 8.87 -3.79
N VAL A 21 7.58 9.33 -4.64
CA VAL A 21 6.20 8.84 -4.71
C VAL A 21 6.21 7.48 -5.41
N GLU A 22 5.64 6.46 -4.77
CA GLU A 22 5.45 5.14 -5.40
C GLU A 22 4.11 5.04 -6.11
N SER A 23 3.05 5.53 -5.46
CA SER A 23 1.68 5.33 -5.91
C SER A 23 0.83 6.56 -5.60
N ILE A 24 -0.06 6.88 -6.54
CA ILE A 24 -1.04 7.96 -6.44
C ILE A 24 -2.40 7.36 -6.77
N GLN A 25 -3.39 7.61 -5.93
CA GLN A 25 -4.76 7.16 -6.17
C GLN A 25 -5.72 8.33 -6.04
N LEU A 26 -6.71 8.37 -6.94
CA LEU A 26 -7.75 9.40 -6.96
C LEU A 26 -9.06 8.80 -6.49
N ASP A 27 -9.79 9.55 -5.66
CA ASP A 27 -11.16 9.20 -5.35
C ASP A 27 -12.08 9.72 -6.46
N HIS A 28 -12.56 8.80 -7.30
CA HIS A 28 -13.46 9.14 -8.41
C HIS A 28 -14.85 9.62 -7.96
N GLN A 29 -15.28 9.30 -6.74
CA GLN A 29 -16.56 9.72 -6.19
C GLN A 29 -16.47 11.11 -5.53
N ARG A 30 -15.27 11.53 -5.12
CA ARG A 30 -15.00 12.81 -4.46
C ARG A 30 -13.87 13.58 -5.13
N PRO A 31 -14.15 14.31 -6.23
CA PRO A 31 -13.16 15.15 -6.88
C PRO A 31 -12.44 16.07 -5.89
N GLY A 32 -11.11 16.17 -6.02
CA GLY A 32 -10.28 16.91 -5.07
C GLY A 32 -9.77 16.08 -3.89
N THR A 33 -10.24 14.84 -3.73
CA THR A 33 -9.68 13.85 -2.81
C THR A 33 -8.72 12.92 -3.53
N PHE A 34 -7.46 12.87 -3.09
CA PHE A 34 -6.47 11.96 -3.61
C PHE A 34 -5.39 11.64 -2.58
N TYR A 35 -4.68 10.56 -2.86
CA TYR A 35 -3.80 9.86 -1.96
C TYR A 35 -2.43 9.74 -2.60
N VAL A 36 -1.37 9.99 -1.83
CA VAL A 36 0.01 9.90 -2.30
C VAL A 36 0.80 9.05 -1.32
N ALA A 37 1.34 7.94 -1.81
CA ALA A 37 2.13 6.99 -1.05
C ALA A 37 3.62 7.14 -1.36
N PHE A 38 4.45 7.14 -0.33
CA PHE A 38 5.90 7.28 -0.46
C PHE A 38 6.62 6.00 -0.02
N GLY A 39 7.71 5.67 -0.72
CA GLY A 39 8.55 4.51 -0.40
C GLY A 39 9.22 4.62 0.98
N SER A 40 9.40 5.86 1.43
CA SER A 40 9.79 6.24 2.80
C SER A 40 9.13 7.59 3.11
N GLY A 41 7.95 7.56 3.72
CA GLY A 41 7.18 8.78 4.02
C GLY A 41 5.68 8.60 4.26
N ASN A 42 5.20 7.37 4.51
CA ASN A 42 3.79 7.04 4.78
C ASN A 42 2.82 7.36 3.62
N LEU A 43 1.52 7.29 3.93
CA LEU A 43 0.41 7.65 3.06
C LEU A 43 -0.14 9.02 3.47
N TRP A 44 -0.28 9.90 2.48
CA TRP A 44 -0.86 11.23 2.64
C TRP A 44 -2.15 11.34 1.86
N LYS A 45 -3.13 12.04 2.44
CA LYS A 45 -4.44 12.31 1.85
C LYS A 45 -4.68 13.81 1.80
N THR A 46 -5.21 14.28 0.68
CA THR A 46 -5.83 15.60 0.55
C THR A 46 -7.32 15.42 0.25
N THR A 47 -8.11 16.41 0.60
CA THR A 47 -9.55 16.52 0.28
C THR A 47 -9.89 17.86 -0.35
N ASN A 48 -8.89 18.69 -0.64
CA ASN A 48 -9.05 20.06 -1.12
C ASN A 48 -8.10 20.37 -2.28
N HIS A 49 -8.05 19.46 -3.26
CA HIS A 49 -7.29 19.64 -4.51
C HIS A 49 -5.78 19.79 -4.30
N GLY A 50 -5.23 19.20 -3.24
CA GLY A 50 -3.80 19.26 -2.94
C GLY A 50 -3.32 20.54 -2.25
N VAL A 51 -4.24 21.41 -1.81
CA VAL A 51 -3.90 22.63 -1.05
C VAL A 51 -3.33 22.27 0.32
N SER A 52 -3.89 21.28 1.01
CA SER A 52 -3.37 20.76 2.26
C SER A 52 -3.42 19.23 2.31
N TRP A 53 -2.54 18.65 3.14
CA TRP A 53 -2.31 17.22 3.21
C TRP A 53 -2.24 16.75 4.66
N ASN A 54 -2.85 15.60 4.93
CA ASN A 54 -2.78 14.93 6.22
C ASN A 54 -2.14 13.54 6.05
N PRO A 55 -1.20 13.14 6.91
CA PRO A 55 -0.75 11.77 6.95
C PRO A 55 -1.87 10.91 7.55
N ILE A 56 -2.16 9.76 6.93
CA ILE A 56 -3.26 8.87 7.36
C ILE A 56 -2.80 7.45 7.66
N PHE A 57 -1.52 7.14 7.49
CA PHE A 57 -0.92 5.84 7.86
C PHE A 57 0.23 6.08 8.83
N GLU A 58 -0.12 6.46 10.07
CA GLU A 58 0.83 6.78 11.13
C GLU A 58 0.81 5.74 12.26
N ASN A 59 1.89 5.68 13.04
CA ASN A 59 2.01 4.82 14.23
C ASN A 59 1.89 3.32 13.93
N LEU A 60 2.29 2.90 12.72
CA LEU A 60 2.33 1.51 12.30
C LEU A 60 3.78 1.02 12.14
N PRO A 61 4.03 -0.31 12.22
CA PRO A 61 5.38 -0.87 12.19
C PRO A 61 6.17 -0.59 10.90
N SER A 62 5.49 -0.23 9.81
CA SER A 62 6.12 0.14 8.55
C SER A 62 5.77 1.56 8.15
N HIS A 63 6.77 2.31 7.66
CA HIS A 63 6.62 3.68 7.19
C HIS A 63 6.86 3.85 5.68
N GLY A 64 7.23 2.74 5.02
CA GLY A 64 7.41 2.69 3.59
C GLY A 64 6.23 1.98 2.97
N ILE A 65 5.73 2.51 1.86
CA ILE A 65 4.63 1.92 1.11
C ILE A 65 5.19 1.46 -0.24
N GLY A 66 4.77 0.30 -0.70
CA GLY A 66 5.07 -0.22 -2.03
C GLY A 66 4.00 0.19 -3.01
N ASP A 67 2.75 -0.06 -2.64
CA ASP A 67 1.60 0.34 -3.42
C ASP A 67 0.36 0.52 -2.53
N ILE A 68 -0.62 1.24 -3.04
CA ILE A 68 -1.94 1.43 -2.45
C ILE A 68 -3.03 1.22 -3.50
N ALA A 69 -4.17 0.69 -3.07
CA ALA A 69 -5.35 0.56 -3.93
C ALA A 69 -6.61 1.00 -3.20
N LEU A 70 -7.39 1.88 -3.84
CA LEU A 70 -8.75 2.19 -3.44
C LEU A 70 -9.69 1.19 -4.11
N ALA A 71 -10.68 0.69 -3.39
CA ALA A 71 -11.71 -0.13 -4.02
C ALA A 71 -12.59 0.74 -4.94
N PRO A 72 -12.71 0.41 -6.25
CA PRO A 72 -13.51 1.24 -7.16
C PRO A 72 -15.00 1.35 -6.76
N SER A 73 -15.56 0.29 -6.18
CA SER A 73 -16.93 0.26 -5.66
C SER A 73 -17.14 1.08 -4.38
N ASN A 74 -16.09 1.30 -3.59
CA ASN A 74 -16.15 2.02 -2.33
C ASN A 74 -14.76 2.58 -1.94
N PRO A 75 -14.46 3.85 -2.28
CA PRO A 75 -13.18 4.50 -1.97
C PRO A 75 -12.84 4.61 -0.47
N GLU A 76 -13.78 4.34 0.45
CA GLU A 76 -13.46 4.21 1.88
C GLU A 76 -12.65 2.96 2.19
N VAL A 77 -12.71 1.94 1.34
CA VAL A 77 -11.89 0.73 1.46
C VAL A 77 -10.56 0.95 0.74
N ILE A 78 -9.48 0.93 1.51
CA ILE A 78 -8.12 1.15 1.02
C ILE A 78 -7.25 -0.03 1.45
N TYR A 79 -6.46 -0.56 0.53
CA TYR A 79 -5.40 -1.52 0.80
C TYR A 79 -4.04 -0.85 0.69
N ILE A 80 -3.12 -1.24 1.57
CA ILE A 80 -1.72 -0.81 1.54
C ILE A 80 -0.83 -2.05 1.53
N GLY A 81 0.10 -2.06 0.59
CA GLY A 81 1.21 -2.99 0.55
C GLY A 81 2.44 -2.31 1.10
N THR A 82 3.03 -2.89 2.14
CA THR A 82 4.18 -2.25 2.78
C THR A 82 5.46 -2.42 1.96
N ARG A 83 6.23 -1.33 1.95
CA ARG A 83 7.55 -1.10 1.37
C ARG A 83 7.66 -1.17 -0.16
N GLU A 84 8.43 -0.20 -0.67
CA GLU A 84 8.82 -0.03 -2.07
C GLU A 84 9.28 -1.31 -2.78
N SER A 85 8.85 -1.45 -4.04
CA SER A 85 9.26 -2.49 -4.98
C SER A 85 10.62 -2.23 -5.64
N LEU A 86 11.19 -1.02 -5.48
CA LEU A 86 12.52 -0.74 -6.05
C LEU A 86 13.61 -1.50 -5.30
N ARG A 87 14.16 -2.48 -6.01
CA ARG A 87 15.35 -3.22 -5.61
C ARG A 87 16.62 -2.40 -5.88
N LYS A 88 17.12 -1.69 -4.86
CA LYS A 88 18.33 -0.87 -4.96
C LYS A 88 19.59 -1.72 -4.80
N GLN A 89 20.45 -1.77 -5.83
CA GLN A 89 21.68 -2.59 -5.78
C GLN A 89 22.71 -2.15 -4.73
N ARG A 90 22.75 -0.86 -4.40
CA ARG A 90 23.77 -0.29 -3.49
C ARG A 90 23.23 0.21 -2.15
N ASN A 91 21.92 0.19 -1.94
CA ASN A 91 21.28 0.71 -0.73
C ASN A 91 20.40 -0.36 -0.09
N PHE A 92 20.32 -0.34 1.24
CA PHE A 92 19.40 -1.20 1.97
C PHE A 92 17.96 -0.74 1.76
N THR A 93 17.10 -1.66 1.33
CA THR A 93 15.65 -1.46 1.39
C THR A 93 15.18 -2.06 2.71
N LEU A 94 14.60 -1.24 3.60
CA LEU A 94 14.06 -1.73 4.87
C LEU A 94 12.98 -2.79 4.64
N PRO A 95 12.75 -3.71 5.58
CA PRO A 95 11.66 -4.69 5.47
C PRO A 95 10.29 -4.01 5.59
N GLY A 96 9.34 -4.43 4.75
CA GLY A 96 7.91 -4.31 5.03
C GLY A 96 7.42 -5.45 5.92
N ASN A 97 6.11 -5.48 6.16
CA ASN A 97 5.46 -6.47 7.03
C ASN A 97 4.07 -6.88 6.52
N GLY A 98 3.87 -6.91 5.20
CA GLY A 98 2.64 -7.41 4.58
C GLY A 98 1.64 -6.31 4.22
N ILE A 99 0.35 -6.64 4.36
CA ILE A 99 -0.79 -5.86 3.86
C ILE A 99 -1.59 -5.26 5.00
N TYR A 100 -2.09 -4.04 4.79
CA TYR A 100 -3.04 -3.39 5.66
C TYR A 100 -4.32 -3.03 4.90
N ARG A 101 -5.43 -2.92 5.62
CA ARG A 101 -6.72 -2.47 5.10
C ARG A 101 -7.34 -1.42 6.00
N SER A 102 -7.89 -0.38 5.40
CA SER A 102 -8.83 0.55 6.03
C SER A 102 -10.22 0.35 5.43
N SER A 103 -11.27 0.61 6.21
CA SER A 103 -12.67 0.64 5.76
C SER A 103 -13.37 1.96 6.04
N ASN A 104 -12.60 2.97 6.45
CA ASN A 104 -13.05 4.31 6.82
C ASN A 104 -12.09 5.36 6.26
N GLY A 105 -11.67 5.17 5.01
CA GLY A 105 -10.98 6.20 4.24
C GLY A 105 -9.61 6.59 4.79
N GLY A 106 -9.00 5.71 5.58
CA GLY A 106 -7.69 5.88 6.21
C GLY A 106 -7.71 6.32 7.67
N GLU A 107 -8.87 6.43 8.33
CA GLU A 107 -8.93 6.83 9.74
C GLU A 107 -8.38 5.74 10.68
N SER A 108 -8.60 4.46 10.35
CA SER A 108 -8.03 3.33 11.06
C SER A 108 -7.58 2.22 10.11
N TRP A 109 -6.59 1.44 10.54
CA TRP A 109 -5.96 0.38 9.75
C TRP A 109 -5.90 -0.92 10.52
N GLU A 110 -6.18 -2.00 9.81
CA GLU A 110 -6.02 -3.36 10.31
C GLU A 110 -4.98 -4.10 9.46
N HIS A 111 -4.11 -4.84 10.13
CA HIS A 111 -3.18 -5.72 9.45
C HIS A 111 -3.94 -6.92 8.87
N ARG A 112 -3.56 -7.30 7.64
CA ARG A 112 -4.24 -8.30 6.81
C ARG A 112 -3.26 -9.36 6.31
N GLY A 113 -2.23 -9.67 7.07
CA GLY A 113 -1.33 -10.79 6.77
C GLY A 113 -0.32 -10.52 5.65
N LEU A 114 0.18 -11.61 5.07
CA LEU A 114 1.36 -11.64 4.18
C LEU A 114 2.63 -11.12 4.87
N ASP A 115 2.83 -11.45 6.14
CA ASP A 115 3.89 -10.92 7.01
C ASP A 115 5.31 -11.15 6.48
N GLN A 116 5.48 -12.24 5.73
CA GLN A 116 6.75 -12.61 5.11
C GLN A 116 6.99 -11.89 3.76
N ASN A 117 5.97 -11.23 3.21
CA ASN A 117 6.09 -10.37 2.05
C ASN A 117 6.57 -8.98 2.47
N TRP A 118 7.85 -8.71 2.25
CA TRP A 118 8.47 -7.46 2.65
C TRP A 118 8.33 -6.34 1.65
N HIS A 119 8.00 -6.64 0.40
CA HIS A 119 7.92 -5.65 -0.68
C HIS A 119 6.66 -5.91 -1.50
N CYS A 120 5.91 -4.86 -1.79
CA CYS A 120 4.69 -4.94 -2.59
C CYS A 120 4.95 -4.34 -3.97
N GLY A 121 4.66 -5.10 -5.03
CA GLY A 121 4.73 -4.62 -6.40
C GLY A 121 3.49 -3.80 -6.77
N GLU A 122 2.32 -4.39 -6.59
CA GLU A 122 1.02 -3.86 -7.03
C GLU A 122 -0.10 -4.50 -6.21
N ILE A 123 -1.16 -3.74 -5.94
CA ILE A 123 -2.42 -4.19 -5.39
C ILE A 123 -3.54 -3.78 -6.34
N VAL A 124 -4.42 -4.73 -6.67
CA VAL A 124 -5.62 -4.43 -7.45
C VAL A 124 -6.85 -5.00 -6.77
N VAL A 125 -7.87 -4.16 -6.63
CA VAL A 125 -9.15 -4.51 -6.00
C VAL A 125 -10.19 -4.74 -7.09
N HIS A 126 -11.02 -5.76 -6.93
CA HIS A 126 -12.10 -6.06 -7.86
C HIS A 126 -13.07 -4.87 -7.94
N PRO A 127 -13.50 -4.46 -9.14
CA PRO A 127 -14.23 -3.21 -9.34
C PRO A 127 -15.59 -3.15 -8.64
N GLU A 128 -16.23 -4.30 -8.42
CA GLU A 128 -17.57 -4.40 -7.82
C GLU A 128 -17.57 -4.99 -6.41
N ASN A 129 -16.45 -5.54 -5.93
CA ASN A 129 -16.40 -6.23 -4.65
C ASN A 129 -15.09 -5.92 -3.93
N PRO A 130 -15.12 -5.07 -2.89
CA PRO A 130 -13.90 -4.63 -2.20
C PRO A 130 -13.18 -5.75 -1.44
N ASP A 131 -13.83 -6.90 -1.22
CA ASP A 131 -13.24 -8.03 -0.49
C ASP A 131 -12.44 -8.98 -1.40
N ILE A 132 -12.56 -8.82 -2.72
CA ILE A 132 -11.74 -9.53 -3.70
C ILE A 132 -10.57 -8.62 -4.08
N VAL A 133 -9.38 -9.01 -3.66
CA VAL A 133 -8.14 -8.24 -3.87
C VAL A 133 -7.02 -9.17 -4.31
N PHE A 134 -6.19 -8.69 -5.23
CA PHE A 134 -4.98 -9.35 -5.66
C PHE A 134 -3.76 -8.53 -5.25
N VAL A 135 -2.68 -9.22 -4.92
CA VAL A 135 -1.42 -8.62 -4.50
C VAL A 135 -0.28 -9.27 -5.27
N ALA A 136 0.53 -8.44 -5.94
CA ALA A 136 1.83 -8.83 -6.48
C ALA A 136 2.86 -8.81 -5.34
N ALA A 137 3.03 -9.95 -4.69
CA ALA A 137 3.99 -10.12 -3.62
C ALA A 137 5.38 -10.30 -4.22
N MET A 138 6.30 -9.40 -3.89
CA MET A 138 7.68 -9.53 -4.31
C MET A 138 8.50 -10.43 -3.37
N GLY A 139 8.03 -10.71 -2.16
CA GLY A 139 8.76 -11.46 -1.13
C GLY A 139 9.89 -10.62 -0.50
N LYS A 140 10.98 -11.26 -0.10
CA LYS A 140 12.15 -10.63 0.52
C LYS A 140 13.24 -10.41 -0.50
N PHE A 141 13.73 -9.18 -0.68
CA PHE A 141 14.82 -8.96 -1.63
C PHE A 141 16.10 -9.69 -1.19
N TRP A 142 16.94 -10.01 -2.16
CA TRP A 142 18.26 -10.63 -1.98
C TRP A 142 18.29 -12.05 -1.40
N SER A 143 17.12 -12.59 -1.01
CA SER A 143 16.97 -13.97 -0.59
C SER A 143 16.03 -14.74 -1.52
N PRO A 144 16.32 -16.01 -1.84
CA PRO A 144 15.30 -16.91 -2.33
C PRO A 144 14.23 -17.11 -1.25
N GLY A 145 13.01 -17.41 -1.66
CA GLY A 145 11.90 -17.63 -0.74
C GLY A 145 10.69 -18.20 -1.46
N SER A 146 9.64 -18.54 -0.73
CA SER A 146 8.39 -18.98 -1.33
C SER A 146 7.28 -17.93 -1.22
N ASP A 147 7.52 -16.81 -0.53
CA ASP A 147 6.49 -15.80 -0.22
C ASP A 147 6.16 -14.85 -1.38
N GLN A 148 6.91 -14.91 -2.48
CA GLN A 148 6.63 -14.13 -3.69
C GLN A 148 5.64 -14.85 -4.62
N GLY A 149 4.98 -14.07 -5.48
CA GLY A 149 3.99 -14.55 -6.43
C GLY A 149 2.75 -13.66 -6.43
N ILE A 150 1.66 -14.12 -7.02
CA ILE A 150 0.37 -13.43 -6.94
C ILE A 150 -0.48 -14.10 -5.87
N TYR A 151 -1.00 -13.29 -4.95
CA TYR A 151 -1.96 -13.72 -3.95
C TYR A 151 -3.33 -13.13 -4.25
N LYS A 152 -4.38 -13.89 -3.97
CA LYS A 152 -5.78 -13.46 -4.03
C LYS A 152 -6.40 -13.62 -2.65
N SER A 153 -7.13 -12.61 -2.20
CA SER A 153 -8.12 -12.74 -1.14
C SER A 153 -9.53 -12.65 -1.71
N SER A 154 -10.49 -13.21 -1.00
CA SER A 154 -11.93 -13.10 -1.30
C SER A 154 -12.76 -12.82 -0.05
N ASN A 155 -12.10 -12.37 1.01
CA ASN A 155 -12.67 -12.03 2.31
C ASN A 155 -11.95 -10.82 2.92
N GLY A 156 -11.55 -9.87 2.07
CA GLY A 156 -11.02 -8.60 2.50
C GLY A 156 -9.61 -8.67 3.10
N GLY A 157 -8.84 -9.70 2.78
CA GLY A 157 -7.48 -9.91 3.29
C GLY A 157 -7.42 -10.66 4.62
N ILE A 158 -8.52 -11.23 5.11
CA ILE A 158 -8.50 -12.11 6.30
C ILE A 158 -7.68 -13.38 6.00
N SER A 159 -7.79 -13.91 4.78
CA SER A 159 -6.93 -14.98 4.29
C SER A 159 -6.54 -14.79 2.83
N TRP A 160 -5.43 -15.43 2.44
CA TRP A 160 -4.83 -15.29 1.12
C TRP A 160 -4.53 -16.65 0.51
N LYS A 161 -4.88 -16.79 -0.77
CA LYS A 161 -4.50 -17.92 -1.61
C LYS A 161 -3.44 -17.46 -2.60
N LYS A 162 -2.31 -18.17 -2.66
CA LYS A 162 -1.32 -17.97 -3.73
C LYS A 162 -1.87 -18.57 -5.02
N VAL A 163 -2.11 -17.74 -6.02
CA VAL A 163 -2.73 -18.11 -7.31
C VAL A 163 -1.74 -18.16 -8.46
N LEU A 164 -0.58 -17.53 -8.32
CA LEU A 164 0.53 -17.68 -9.26
C LEU A 164 1.86 -17.80 -8.51
N TYR A 165 2.61 -18.85 -8.82
CA TYR A 165 3.95 -19.09 -8.33
C TYR A 165 4.73 -19.86 -9.38
N VAL A 166 5.99 -19.46 -9.61
CA VAL A 166 6.87 -20.14 -10.57
C VAL A 166 7.98 -20.88 -9.82
N ASN A 167 8.81 -20.16 -9.06
CA ASN A 167 9.90 -20.73 -8.26
C ASN A 167 10.42 -19.71 -7.23
N GLU A 168 11.44 -20.11 -6.47
CA GLU A 168 11.99 -19.33 -5.36
C GLU A 168 12.75 -18.05 -5.77
N ARG A 169 12.92 -17.81 -7.08
CA ARG A 169 13.65 -16.66 -7.64
C ARG A 169 12.77 -15.74 -8.49
N THR A 170 11.57 -16.18 -8.84
CA THR A 170 10.64 -15.45 -9.71
C THR A 170 9.62 -14.71 -8.87
N ARG A 171 9.50 -13.40 -9.08
CA ARG A 171 8.64 -12.48 -8.30
C ARG A 171 7.52 -11.94 -9.18
N ALA A 172 6.41 -11.53 -8.57
CA ALA A 172 5.37 -10.77 -9.26
C ALA A 172 5.65 -9.26 -9.10
N ASN A 173 5.43 -8.49 -10.16
CA ASN A 173 5.66 -7.04 -10.16
C ASN A 173 4.37 -6.24 -10.29
N ASP A 174 3.47 -6.68 -11.17
CA ASP A 174 2.29 -5.91 -11.59
C ASP A 174 1.12 -6.85 -11.86
N ILE A 175 -0.11 -6.37 -11.66
CA ILE A 175 -1.38 -7.05 -11.90
C ILE A 175 -2.42 -6.01 -12.30
N VAL A 176 -3.11 -6.26 -13.42
CA VAL A 176 -4.26 -5.47 -13.83
C VAL A 176 -5.49 -6.36 -13.92
N ILE A 177 -6.65 -5.83 -13.50
CA ILE A 177 -7.95 -6.46 -13.72
C ILE A 177 -8.61 -5.75 -14.90
N ALA A 178 -9.08 -6.50 -15.89
CA ALA A 178 -9.88 -5.95 -16.97
C ALA A 178 -11.26 -5.52 -16.40
N PRO A 179 -11.59 -4.21 -16.32
CA PRO A 179 -12.82 -3.77 -15.66
C PRO A 179 -14.09 -4.24 -16.39
N SER A 180 -14.00 -4.46 -17.71
CA SER A 180 -15.09 -4.96 -18.54
C SER A 180 -15.40 -6.45 -18.32
N LYS A 181 -14.48 -7.20 -17.71
CA LYS A 181 -14.64 -8.64 -17.46
C LYS A 181 -13.82 -9.09 -16.23
N PRO A 182 -14.16 -8.61 -15.02
CA PRO A 182 -13.31 -8.75 -13.85
C PRO A 182 -13.31 -10.14 -13.22
N SER A 183 -14.16 -11.05 -13.73
CA SER A 183 -14.27 -12.44 -13.29
C SER A 183 -13.37 -13.43 -14.03
N VAL A 184 -12.64 -12.98 -15.06
CA VAL A 184 -11.75 -13.80 -15.90
C VAL A 184 -10.29 -13.55 -15.59
#